data_AF-A0A9Q1RU50-F1
#
_entry.id   AF-A0A9Q1RU50-F1
#
_cell.length_a   1.000
_cell.length_b   1.000
_cell.length_c   1.000
_cell.angle_alpha   90.00
_cell.angle_beta   90.00
_cell.angle_gamma   90.00
#
_symmetry.space_group_name_H-M   'P 1'
#
loop_
_entity.id
_entity.type
_entity.pdbx_description
1 polymer ?
#
loop_
_entity_poly.entity_id
_entity_poly.type
_entity_poly.pdbx_seq_one_letter_code
_entity_poly.pdbx_strand_id
1 'polypeptide(L)'
;MEVRARAPGKIILAGEHAVVHGSAAVAASIDLYTYVSLRLPTPADNDETLSLQLKDVSLEFSWPVARIKEAFPNLETPIPPSSCSLETLKLIASLVDEQKIPEANIGLAAGVTAFLWLFISIHGCKPAKAVVNSELPLGSGLGSSAAFCVALSAAILALSDSVTMDFSHQGWQVFGEDELELLNKWAFEGEKIIHGKPSGIDNTVSTYGNMIKFKSGNLTRLKTNMPLKMLITNTKVGRNTKALVAGVSERTLKHPTAMASVFTAVDSISSEVATIIQSPVSDDLAITEKEEKLAELMEMNQGLLLSMGVSHASIEAVLRTTLKYKLSSKLTGAGGGGCVLTLLPTLLSGIVVDQVIADLETCGFQCLLAGIGGNGAEISFSGTS
;
A
#
# COMPACT_ATOMS: atom_id res chain seq x y z
N MET A 1 20.53 -12.40 14.90
CA MET A 1 19.24 -12.90 14.40
C MET A 1 18.76 -11.94 13.32
N GLU A 2 18.29 -12.45 12.19
CA GLU A 2 17.77 -11.64 11.09
C GLU A 2 16.32 -12.03 10.83
N VAL A 3 15.46 -11.01 10.73
CA VAL A 3 14.04 -11.16 10.38
C VAL A 3 13.82 -10.51 9.04
N ARG A 4 13.05 -11.19 8.20
CA ARG A 4 12.51 -10.65 6.96
C ARG A 4 11.02 -10.48 7.12
N ALA A 5 10.51 -9.30 6.83
CA ALA A 5 9.09 -9.00 6.75
C ALA A 5 8.73 -8.59 5.32
N ARG A 6 7.50 -8.85 4.92
CA ARG A 6 6.92 -8.32 3.69
C ARG A 6 5.49 -7.88 3.92
N ALA A 7 5.06 -6.84 3.21
CA ALA A 7 3.68 -6.40 3.19
C ALA A 7 3.26 -6.03 1.77
N PRO A 8 2.05 -6.43 1.33
CA PRO A 8 1.55 -6.13 -0.01
C PRO A 8 1.19 -4.65 -0.16
N GLY A 9 1.17 -4.18 -1.40
CA GLY A 9 0.51 -2.93 -1.75
C GLY A 9 -1.01 -3.06 -1.75
N LYS A 10 -1.69 -1.99 -2.19
CA LYS A 10 -3.15 -1.95 -2.28
C LYS A 10 -3.65 -1.27 -3.55
N ILE A 11 -4.80 -1.70 -4.02
CA ILE A 11 -5.58 -1.04 -5.07
C ILE A 11 -6.99 -0.73 -4.59
N ILE A 12 -7.65 0.23 -5.24
CA ILE A 12 -9.08 0.47 -5.10
C ILE A 12 -9.79 -0.11 -6.32
N LEU A 13 -10.67 -1.07 -6.09
CA LEU A 13 -11.48 -1.72 -7.12
C LEU A 13 -12.70 -0.86 -7.46
N ALA A 14 -13.35 -0.29 -6.45
CA ALA A 14 -14.45 0.65 -6.60
C ALA A 14 -14.57 1.60 -5.40
N GLY A 15 -15.19 2.77 -5.59
CA GLY A 15 -15.50 3.73 -4.53
C GLY A 15 -14.45 4.80 -4.27
N GLU A 16 -13.53 5.03 -5.21
CA GLU A 16 -12.34 5.88 -5.09
C GLU A 16 -12.57 7.23 -4.40
N HIS A 17 -13.33 8.12 -5.04
CA HIS A 17 -13.67 9.44 -4.49
C HIS A 17 -15.02 9.42 -3.78
N ALA A 18 -15.92 8.51 -4.17
CA ALA A 18 -17.25 8.43 -3.60
C ALA A 18 -17.22 8.10 -2.09
N VAL A 19 -16.18 7.41 -1.61
CA VAL A 19 -16.00 7.12 -0.18
C VAL A 19 -15.87 8.37 0.69
N VAL A 20 -15.30 9.45 0.16
CA VAL A 20 -15.20 10.75 0.85
C VAL A 20 -16.60 11.37 1.05
N HIS A 21 -17.56 10.97 0.21
CA HIS A 21 -18.94 11.44 0.23
C HIS A 21 -19.92 10.40 0.81
N GLY A 22 -19.41 9.40 1.55
CA GLY A 22 -20.23 8.44 2.32
C GLY A 22 -20.62 7.15 1.58
N SER A 23 -20.20 6.98 0.32
CA SER A 23 -20.36 5.69 -0.39
C SER A 23 -19.39 4.63 0.14
N ALA A 24 -19.68 3.36 -0.18
CA ALA A 24 -18.75 2.27 0.02
C ALA A 24 -17.56 2.36 -0.93
N ALA A 25 -16.41 1.87 -0.48
CA ALA A 25 -15.28 1.52 -1.31
C ALA A 25 -14.86 0.08 -1.08
N VAL A 26 -14.35 -0.55 -2.13
CA VAL A 26 -13.72 -1.87 -2.08
C VAL A 26 -12.26 -1.71 -2.44
N ALA A 27 -11.39 -2.02 -1.48
CA ALA A 27 -9.94 -2.03 -1.66
C ALA A 27 -9.42 -3.46 -1.52
N ALA A 28 -8.32 -3.77 -2.21
CA ALA A 28 -7.73 -5.09 -2.21
C ALA A 28 -6.21 -5.02 -2.14
N SER A 29 -5.62 -5.99 -1.47
CA SER A 29 -4.18 -6.21 -1.48
C SER A 29 -3.74 -6.71 -2.86
N ILE A 30 -2.50 -6.39 -3.23
CA ILE A 30 -1.87 -6.90 -4.45
C ILE A 30 -0.61 -7.65 -4.07
N ASP A 31 -0.29 -8.73 -4.79
CA ASP A 31 0.91 -9.55 -4.56
C ASP A 31 2.21 -8.89 -5.06
N LEU A 32 2.29 -7.56 -4.95
CA LEU A 32 3.51 -6.76 -5.07
C LEU A 32 3.86 -6.23 -3.68
N TYR A 33 5.06 -6.54 -3.20
CA TYR A 33 5.43 -6.40 -1.82
C TYR A 33 6.53 -5.35 -1.59
N THR A 34 6.47 -4.71 -0.43
CA THR A 34 7.63 -4.10 0.20
C THR A 34 8.24 -5.10 1.17
N TYR A 35 9.55 -5.33 1.04
CA TYR A 35 10.35 -6.21 1.88
C TYR A 35 11.23 -5.38 2.81
N VAL A 36 11.29 -5.80 4.07
CA VAL A 36 12.21 -5.27 5.08
C VAL A 36 13.00 -6.43 5.67
N SER A 37 14.32 -6.40 5.57
CA SER A 37 15.19 -7.22 6.41
C SER A 37 15.68 -6.37 7.58
N LEU A 38 15.58 -6.91 8.80
CA LEU A 38 16.08 -6.30 10.01
C LEU A 38 17.02 -7.28 10.71
N ARG A 39 18.27 -6.86 10.92
CA ARG A 39 19.29 -7.63 11.62
C ARG A 39 19.79 -6.87 12.84
N LEU A 40 19.78 -7.53 13.99
CA LEU A 40 20.48 -7.06 15.17
C LEU A 40 21.95 -7.52 15.09
N PRO A 41 22.92 -6.65 15.43
CA PRO A 41 24.33 -7.01 15.43
C PRO A 41 24.60 -8.08 16.48
N THR A 42 25.57 -8.93 16.18
CA THR A 42 26.13 -9.89 17.12
C THR A 42 27.29 -9.25 17.89
N PRO A 43 27.69 -9.78 19.06
CA PRO A 43 28.85 -9.27 19.79
C PRO A 43 30.15 -9.22 18.97
N ALA A 44 30.26 -10.03 17.90
CA ALA A 44 31.40 -10.04 16.99
C ALA A 44 31.39 -8.89 15.97
N ASP A 45 30.23 -8.31 15.67
CA ASP A 45 30.09 -7.27 14.65
C ASP A 45 30.65 -5.92 15.12
N ASN A 46 30.75 -5.68 16.43
CA ASN A 46 31.19 -4.43 17.07
C ASN A 46 30.54 -3.16 16.46
N ASP A 47 29.29 -3.29 16.00
CA ASP A 47 28.52 -2.23 15.35
C ASP A 47 27.58 -1.57 16.37
N GLU A 48 27.84 -0.30 16.65
CA GLU A 48 27.05 0.55 17.55
C GLU A 48 26.15 1.54 16.78
N THR A 49 25.81 1.22 15.53
CA THR A 49 25.00 2.08 14.68
C THR A 49 23.60 1.50 14.40
N LEU A 50 22.65 2.40 14.22
CA LEU A 50 21.37 2.11 13.57
C LEU A 50 21.51 2.52 12.10
N SER A 51 21.32 1.59 11.18
CA SER A 51 21.43 1.85 9.74
C SER A 51 20.15 1.49 8.98
N LEU A 52 19.86 2.29 7.96
CA LEU A 52 18.74 2.09 7.03
C LEU A 52 19.28 2.14 5.59
N GLN A 53 19.16 1.03 4.89
CA GLN A 53 19.50 0.93 3.47
C GLN A 53 18.22 0.84 2.63
N LEU A 54 18.04 1.77 1.70
CA LEU A 54 16.96 1.78 0.72
C LEU A 54 17.52 1.34 -0.65
N LYS A 55 17.33 0.06 -1.00
CA LYS A 55 17.96 -0.54 -2.20
C LYS A 55 17.46 0.08 -3.49
N ASP A 56 16.16 0.31 -3.61
CA ASP A 56 15.52 0.79 -4.86
C ASP A 56 16.04 2.18 -5.29
N VAL A 57 16.53 2.97 -4.34
CA VAL A 57 17.09 4.32 -4.56
C VAL A 57 18.58 4.41 -4.29
N SER A 58 19.24 3.29 -3.96
CA SER A 58 20.67 3.22 -3.64
C SER A 58 21.13 4.23 -2.58
N LEU A 59 20.33 4.41 -1.52
CA LEU A 59 20.65 5.28 -0.39
C LEU A 59 20.89 4.47 0.88
N GLU A 60 21.81 4.96 1.71
CA GLU A 60 22.10 4.39 3.03
C GLU A 60 22.23 5.53 4.04
N PHE A 61 21.60 5.33 5.20
CA PHE A 61 21.62 6.25 6.32
C PHE A 61 22.14 5.52 7.55
N SER A 62 22.92 6.20 8.39
CA SER A 62 23.46 5.59 9.61
C SER A 62 23.58 6.61 10.73
N TRP A 63 23.18 6.20 11.93
CA TRP A 63 23.23 7.00 13.14
C TRP A 63 23.93 6.24 14.27
N PRO A 64 24.93 6.83 14.93
CA PRO A 64 25.49 6.26 16.16
C PRO A 64 24.41 6.14 17.24
N VAL A 65 24.31 4.99 17.91
CA VAL A 65 23.31 4.78 18.97
C VAL A 65 23.48 5.77 20.11
N ALA A 66 24.72 6.19 20.41
CA ALA A 66 25.00 7.24 21.40
C ALA A 66 24.30 8.57 21.03
N ARG A 67 24.36 8.98 19.77
CA ARG A 67 23.71 10.20 19.27
C ARG A 67 22.18 10.13 19.38
N ILE A 68 21.59 8.96 19.11
CA ILE A 68 20.15 8.72 19.27
C ILE A 68 19.76 8.83 20.76
N LYS A 69 20.53 8.21 21.66
CA LYS A 69 20.29 8.28 23.12
C LYS A 69 20.38 9.71 23.66
N GLU A 70 21.32 10.51 23.17
CA GLU A 70 21.43 11.93 23.51
C GLU A 70 20.20 12.74 23.06
N ALA A 71 19.64 12.41 21.90
CA ALA A 71 18.41 13.04 21.42
C ALA A 71 17.17 12.60 22.23
N PHE A 72 17.18 11.39 22.80
CA PHE A 72 16.05 10.79 23.53
C PHE A 72 16.41 10.30 24.95
N PRO A 73 16.84 11.19 25.87
CA PRO A 73 17.36 10.78 27.17
C PRO A 73 16.31 10.19 28.12
N ASN A 74 15.03 10.53 27.94
CA ASN A 74 13.94 10.15 28.85
C ASN A 74 12.91 9.19 28.22
N LEU A 75 13.25 8.53 27.10
CA LEU A 75 12.28 7.67 26.42
C LEU A 75 12.25 6.28 27.07
N GLU A 76 11.18 5.99 27.81
CA GLU A 76 10.88 4.64 28.28
C GLU A 76 10.37 3.81 27.10
N THR A 77 11.06 2.73 26.72
CA THR A 77 10.68 1.88 25.59
C THR A 77 10.55 0.42 26.04
N PRO A 78 9.58 -0.36 25.52
CA PRO A 78 8.62 -0.02 24.47
C PRO A 78 7.47 0.85 24.97
N ILE A 79 6.99 1.78 24.14
CA ILE A 79 5.76 2.56 24.41
C ILE A 79 4.55 1.92 23.71
N PRO A 80 3.31 2.14 24.17
CA PRO A 80 2.13 1.77 23.40
C PRO A 80 2.02 2.59 22.10
N PRO A 81 1.35 2.07 21.05
CA PRO A 81 1.10 2.81 19.82
C PRO A 81 0.41 4.13 20.14
N SER A 82 1.06 5.23 19.79
CA SER A 82 0.60 6.58 20.04
C SER A 82 1.14 7.53 18.99
N SER A 83 0.41 8.63 18.76
CA SER A 83 0.83 9.63 17.78
C SER A 83 2.08 10.36 18.25
N CYS A 84 3.04 10.50 17.33
CA CYS A 84 4.30 11.15 17.59
C CYS A 84 4.07 12.61 17.99
N SER A 85 4.59 13.02 19.15
CA SER A 85 4.47 14.39 19.62
C SER A 85 5.26 15.35 18.71
N LEU A 86 4.85 16.63 18.67
CA LEU A 86 5.56 17.63 17.86
C LEU A 86 7.02 17.82 18.32
N GLU A 87 7.28 17.65 19.61
CA GLU A 87 8.63 17.73 20.18
C GLU A 87 9.50 16.56 19.72
N THR A 88 8.99 15.33 19.81
CA THR A 88 9.68 14.14 19.32
C THR A 88 9.92 14.22 17.81
N LEU A 89 8.93 14.66 17.03
CA LEU A 89 9.09 14.86 15.58
C LEU A 89 10.24 15.84 15.25
N LYS A 90 10.40 16.92 16.02
CA LYS A 90 11.51 17.87 15.82
C LYS A 90 12.87 17.24 16.13
N LEU A 91 12.95 16.41 17.16
CA LEU A 91 14.18 15.69 17.50
C LEU A 91 14.56 14.69 16.40
N ILE A 92 13.59 13.93 15.88
CA ILE A 92 13.82 13.02 14.75
C ILE A 92 14.21 13.80 13.49
N ALA A 93 13.52 14.90 13.18
CA ALA A 93 13.84 15.73 12.02
C ALA A 93 15.29 16.23 12.08
N SER A 94 15.79 16.63 13.25
CA SER A 94 17.21 17.00 13.42
C SER A 94 18.15 15.85 13.06
N LEU A 95 17.85 14.60 13.45
CA LEU A 95 18.67 13.43 13.10
C LEU A 95 18.61 13.11 11.60
N VAL A 96 17.47 13.37 10.95
CA VAL A 96 17.29 13.17 9.51
C VAL A 96 18.04 14.24 8.71
N ASP A 97 17.99 15.49 9.15
CA ASP A 97 18.69 16.61 8.51
C ASP A 97 20.22 16.43 8.52
N GLU A 98 20.76 15.80 9.57
CA GLU A 98 22.19 15.42 9.67
C GLU A 98 22.65 14.52 8.50
N GLN A 99 21.75 13.72 7.92
CA GLN A 99 22.06 12.78 6.84
C GLN A 99 22.15 13.43 5.45
N LYS A 100 21.78 14.72 5.31
CA LYS A 100 21.84 15.49 4.04
C LYS A 100 21.21 14.75 2.86
N ILE A 101 19.93 14.36 3.00
CA ILE A 101 19.17 13.70 1.94
C ILE A 101 19.21 14.56 0.66
N PRO A 102 19.56 14.00 -0.51
CA PRO A 102 19.60 14.76 -1.76
C PRO A 102 18.26 15.42 -2.07
N GLU A 103 18.27 16.65 -2.60
CA GLU A 103 17.03 17.39 -2.91
C GLU A 103 16.07 16.62 -3.84
N ALA A 104 16.63 15.85 -4.79
CA ALA A 104 15.86 14.98 -5.69
C ALA A 104 15.03 13.90 -4.94
N ASN A 105 15.41 13.59 -3.70
CA ASN A 105 14.83 12.56 -2.85
C ASN A 105 14.20 13.13 -1.57
N ILE A 106 13.90 14.43 -1.53
CA ILE A 106 13.34 15.08 -0.32
C ILE A 106 12.02 14.43 0.15
N GLY A 107 11.26 13.81 -0.76
CA GLY A 107 10.07 13.04 -0.44
C GLY A 107 10.33 11.80 0.44
N LEU A 108 11.57 11.31 0.50
CA LEU A 108 11.98 10.19 1.35
C LEU A 108 12.20 10.61 2.81
N ALA A 109 12.40 11.90 3.09
CA ALA A 109 12.67 12.39 4.45
C ALA A 109 11.56 11.98 5.43
N ALA A 110 10.30 12.02 4.99
CA ALA A 110 9.18 11.58 5.82
C ALA A 110 9.19 10.07 6.09
N GLY A 111 9.63 9.26 5.12
CA GLY A 111 9.82 7.81 5.29
C GLY A 111 10.98 7.48 6.25
N VAL A 112 12.10 8.20 6.16
CA VAL A 112 13.23 8.07 7.10
C VAL A 112 12.83 8.51 8.52
N THR A 113 12.03 9.57 8.62
CA THR A 113 11.44 10.02 9.90
C THR A 113 10.54 8.94 10.49
N ALA A 114 9.67 8.34 9.67
CA ALA A 114 8.81 7.23 10.10
C ALA A 114 9.64 6.02 10.55
N PHE A 115 10.74 5.71 9.86
CA PHE A 115 11.66 4.65 10.26
C PHE A 115 12.22 4.85 11.67
N LEU A 116 12.82 6.02 11.92
CA LEU A 116 13.41 6.33 13.23
C LEU A 116 12.35 6.30 14.32
N TRP A 117 11.18 6.89 14.06
CA TRP A 117 10.07 6.89 15.03
C TRP A 117 9.62 5.47 15.39
N LEU A 118 9.33 4.64 14.38
CA LEU A 118 8.85 3.28 14.60
C LEU A 118 9.90 2.42 15.29
N PHE A 119 11.15 2.49 14.85
CA PHE A 119 12.23 1.71 15.43
C PHE A 119 12.47 2.06 16.90
N ILE A 120 12.64 3.36 17.19
CA ILE A 120 12.92 3.84 18.54
C ILE A 120 11.73 3.55 19.47
N SER A 121 10.50 3.72 19.00
CA SER A 121 9.30 3.52 19.83
C SER A 121 9.03 2.05 20.17
N ILE A 122 9.26 1.14 19.22
CA ILE A 122 8.96 -0.29 19.37
C ILE A 122 10.13 -1.04 20.03
N HIS A 123 11.38 -0.75 19.64
CA HIS A 123 12.55 -1.55 20.02
C HIS A 123 13.58 -0.79 20.86
N GLY A 124 13.46 0.54 20.95
CA GLY A 124 14.37 1.40 21.71
C GLY A 124 15.64 1.79 20.96
N CYS A 125 16.55 2.45 21.68
CA CYS A 125 17.83 2.94 21.15
C CYS A 125 18.88 1.81 21.13
N LYS A 126 18.75 0.90 20.16
CA LYS A 126 19.65 -0.25 19.95
C LYS A 126 20.27 -0.22 18.55
N PRO A 127 21.46 -0.80 18.36
CA PRO A 127 22.06 -0.91 17.04
C PRO A 127 21.30 -1.97 16.22
N ALA A 128 21.12 -1.70 14.93
CA ALA A 128 20.46 -2.59 13.99
C ALA A 128 20.75 -2.16 12.55
N LYS A 129 20.61 -3.10 11.62
CA LYS A 129 20.64 -2.85 10.19
C LYS A 129 19.32 -3.20 9.55
N ALA A 130 18.64 -2.20 9.00
CA ALA A 130 17.41 -2.35 8.24
C ALA A 130 17.70 -2.21 6.74
N VAL A 131 17.20 -3.12 5.92
CA VAL A 131 17.34 -3.11 4.46
C VAL A 131 15.95 -3.20 3.83
N VAL A 132 15.61 -2.22 3.01
CA VAL A 132 14.28 -2.08 2.38
C VAL A 132 14.40 -2.24 0.87
N ASN A 133 13.46 -2.99 0.29
CA ASN A 133 13.32 -3.20 -1.15
C ASN A 133 11.83 -3.31 -1.50
N SER A 134 11.34 -2.64 -2.53
CA SER A 134 9.91 -2.61 -2.88
C SER A 134 9.68 -2.89 -4.36
N GLU A 135 8.73 -3.77 -4.63
CA GLU A 135 8.18 -4.00 -5.97
C GLU A 135 7.17 -2.90 -6.37
N LEU A 136 6.77 -2.06 -5.42
CA LEU A 136 5.76 -1.03 -5.61
C LEU A 136 6.41 0.29 -6.07
N PRO A 137 5.98 0.86 -7.21
CA PRO A 137 6.47 2.15 -7.64
C PRO A 137 6.09 3.25 -6.63
N LEU A 138 7.09 4.04 -6.22
CA LEU A 138 6.93 5.14 -5.28
C LEU A 138 5.94 6.20 -5.82
N GLY A 139 5.07 6.70 -4.95
CA GLY A 139 4.13 7.79 -5.29
C GLY A 139 3.02 7.43 -6.29
N SER A 140 2.94 6.18 -6.74
CA SER A 140 1.97 5.72 -7.75
C SER A 140 0.52 5.60 -7.23
N GLY A 141 0.34 5.59 -5.92
CA GLY A 141 -0.95 5.35 -5.28
C GLY A 141 -1.28 3.88 -5.02
N LEU A 142 -0.30 2.99 -5.14
CA LEU A 142 -0.43 1.56 -4.82
C LEU A 142 -0.17 1.26 -3.33
N GLY A 143 -0.12 2.27 -2.46
CA GLY A 143 0.07 2.09 -1.02
C GLY A 143 1.50 1.71 -0.62
N SER A 144 2.53 2.13 -1.38
CA SER A 144 3.93 1.77 -1.08
C SER A 144 4.42 2.29 0.29
N SER A 145 3.97 3.45 0.74
CA SER A 145 4.29 3.98 2.08
C SER A 145 3.63 3.16 3.18
N ALA A 146 2.38 2.73 2.99
CA ALA A 146 1.68 1.88 3.93
C ALA A 146 2.32 0.49 4.00
N ALA A 147 2.64 -0.12 2.85
CA ALA A 147 3.38 -1.38 2.77
C ALA A 147 4.75 -1.28 3.45
N PHE A 148 5.45 -0.15 3.29
CA PHE A 148 6.70 0.13 4.01
C PHE A 148 6.50 0.19 5.53
N CYS A 149 5.54 0.98 6.01
CA CYS A 149 5.25 1.09 7.45
C CYS A 149 4.84 -0.26 8.05
N VAL A 150 4.00 -1.04 7.36
CA VAL A 150 3.59 -2.38 7.80
C VAL A 150 4.77 -3.35 7.81
N ALA A 151 5.52 -3.48 6.72
CA ALA A 151 6.67 -4.40 6.69
C ALA A 151 7.74 -4.03 7.72
N LEU A 152 7.98 -2.72 7.93
CA LEU A 152 8.92 -2.24 8.92
C LEU A 152 8.45 -2.55 10.34
N SER A 153 7.22 -2.17 10.70
CA SER A 153 6.65 -2.47 12.02
C SER A 153 6.59 -3.97 12.29
N ALA A 154 6.29 -4.78 11.28
CA ALA A 154 6.31 -6.24 11.37
C ALA A 154 7.70 -6.78 11.72
N ALA A 155 8.75 -6.31 11.01
CA ALA A 155 10.12 -6.73 11.28
C ALA A 155 10.58 -6.33 12.68
N ILE A 156 10.22 -5.12 13.13
CA ILE A 156 10.62 -4.63 14.46
C ILE A 156 9.88 -5.36 15.57
N LEU A 157 8.56 -5.57 15.44
CA LEU A 157 7.73 -6.30 16.40
C LEU A 157 8.17 -7.77 16.53
N ALA A 158 8.53 -8.41 15.42
CA ALA A 158 9.02 -9.79 15.42
C ALA A 158 10.40 -9.96 16.13
N LEU A 159 11.14 -8.86 16.31
CA LEU A 159 12.38 -8.83 17.09
C LEU A 159 12.22 -8.18 18.47
N SER A 160 11.02 -7.71 18.83
CA SER A 160 10.74 -7.16 20.15
C SER A 160 10.16 -8.24 21.07
N ASP A 161 10.24 -8.02 22.38
CA ASP A 161 9.61 -8.88 23.38
C ASP A 161 8.08 -8.73 23.42
N SER A 162 7.50 -7.95 22.50
CA SER A 162 6.07 -7.61 22.47
C SER A 162 5.20 -8.68 21.82
N VAL A 163 5.80 -9.63 21.11
CA VAL A 163 5.09 -10.61 20.28
C VAL A 163 5.72 -12.00 20.45
N THR A 164 4.90 -13.02 20.61
CA THR A 164 5.38 -14.42 20.73
C THR A 164 5.39 -15.08 19.36
N MET A 165 6.57 -15.26 18.76
CA MET A 165 6.69 -15.86 17.42
C MET A 165 7.22 -17.30 17.46
N ASP A 166 6.76 -18.11 16.51
CA ASP A 166 7.33 -19.43 16.26
C ASP A 166 8.58 -19.30 15.37
N PHE A 167 9.73 -19.37 16.02
CA PHE A 167 11.03 -19.33 15.36
C PHE A 167 11.40 -20.64 14.64
N SER A 168 10.63 -21.72 14.85
CA SER A 168 10.88 -23.03 14.22
C SER A 168 10.24 -23.16 12.83
N HIS A 169 9.28 -22.29 12.52
CA HIS A 169 8.59 -22.30 11.23
C HIS A 169 9.52 -21.89 10.08
N GLN A 170 9.69 -22.78 9.09
CA GLN A 170 10.42 -22.46 7.88
C GLN A 170 9.50 -21.82 6.83
N GLY A 171 9.86 -20.63 6.37
CA GLY A 171 9.13 -19.90 5.33
C GLY A 171 8.46 -18.62 5.85
N TRP A 172 7.46 -18.14 5.10
CA TRP A 172 6.65 -16.98 5.46
C TRP A 172 5.52 -17.41 6.40
N GLN A 173 5.33 -16.69 7.50
CA GLN A 173 4.26 -16.88 8.46
C GLN A 173 3.49 -15.57 8.70
N VAL A 174 2.21 -15.69 9.00
CA VAL A 174 1.31 -14.57 9.30
C VAL A 174 1.21 -14.42 10.82
N PHE A 175 1.09 -13.18 11.29
CA PHE A 175 0.82 -12.87 12.69
C PHE A 175 -0.56 -13.39 13.15
N GLY A 176 -0.73 -13.60 14.45
CA GLY A 176 -2.06 -13.81 15.05
C GLY A 176 -2.92 -12.54 14.97
N GLU A 177 -4.22 -12.67 15.25
CA GLU A 177 -5.17 -11.55 15.09
C GLU A 177 -4.85 -10.37 16.03
N ASP A 178 -4.44 -10.64 17.27
CA ASP A 178 -4.08 -9.60 18.25
C ASP A 178 -2.78 -8.88 17.83
N GLU A 179 -1.80 -9.65 17.34
CA GLU A 179 -0.55 -9.10 16.79
C GLU A 179 -0.79 -8.28 15.52
N LEU A 180 -1.70 -8.71 14.64
CA LEU A 180 -2.09 -7.95 13.44
C LEU A 180 -2.77 -6.63 13.81
N GLU A 181 -3.59 -6.60 14.86
CA GLU A 181 -4.18 -5.34 15.35
C GLU A 181 -3.10 -4.38 15.87
N LEU A 182 -2.14 -4.89 16.64
CA LEU A 182 -1.00 -4.10 17.11
C LEU A 182 -0.15 -3.58 15.95
N LEU A 183 0.14 -4.45 14.98
CA LEU A 183 0.87 -4.12 13.76
C LEU A 183 0.17 -3.00 12.97
N ASN A 184 -1.14 -3.13 12.76
CA ASN A 184 -1.92 -2.13 12.02
C ASN A 184 -1.89 -0.77 12.72
N LYS A 185 -2.01 -0.75 14.06
CA LYS A 185 -1.91 0.49 14.86
C LYS A 185 -0.54 1.15 14.68
N TRP A 186 0.55 0.40 14.76
CA TRP A 186 1.89 0.93 14.53
C TRP A 186 2.09 1.46 13.12
N ALA A 187 1.69 0.69 12.12
CA ALA A 187 1.79 1.10 10.74
C ALA A 187 0.96 2.37 10.45
N PHE A 188 -0.20 2.51 11.09
CA PHE A 188 -1.01 3.73 11.00
C PHE A 188 -0.32 4.95 11.61
N GLU A 189 0.39 4.82 12.73
CA GLU A 189 1.19 5.93 13.29
C GLU A 189 2.36 6.31 12.36
N GLY A 190 3.01 5.34 11.71
CA GLY A 190 4.01 5.60 10.67
C GLY A 190 3.43 6.36 9.47
N GLU A 191 2.25 5.94 8.99
CA GLU A 191 1.54 6.63 7.90
C GLU A 191 1.11 8.06 8.24
N LYS A 192 0.80 8.35 9.51
CA LYS A 192 0.54 9.73 9.96
C LYS A 192 1.78 10.61 9.85
N ILE A 193 2.98 10.07 10.06
CA ILE A 193 4.22 10.84 9.85
C ILE A 193 4.41 11.16 8.37
N ILE A 194 4.12 10.21 7.48
CA ILE A 194 4.33 10.38 6.04
C ILE A 194 3.27 11.30 5.41
N HIS A 195 1.99 11.11 5.74
CA HIS A 195 0.86 11.78 5.05
C HIS A 195 0.09 12.78 5.93
N GLY A 196 0.40 12.87 7.23
CA GLY A 196 -0.30 13.71 8.20
C GLY A 196 -1.64 13.13 8.64
N LYS A 197 -2.62 13.08 7.72
CA LYS A 197 -4.00 12.61 7.99
C LYS A 197 -4.41 11.47 7.04
N PRO A 198 -3.83 10.26 7.19
CA PRO A 198 -4.22 9.09 6.42
C PRO A 198 -5.62 8.59 6.83
N SER A 199 -6.30 7.88 5.91
CA SER A 199 -7.63 7.28 6.15
C SER A 199 -7.59 5.98 6.95
N GLY A 200 -6.43 5.33 7.03
CA GLY A 200 -6.27 3.99 7.64
C GLY A 200 -6.51 2.83 6.68
N ILE A 201 -7.10 3.07 5.50
CA ILE A 201 -7.42 2.02 4.53
C ILE A 201 -6.14 1.33 4.04
N ASP A 202 -5.12 2.10 3.65
CA ASP A 202 -3.93 1.55 3.00
C ASP A 202 -3.12 0.62 3.91
N ASN A 203 -2.86 1.02 5.17
CA ASN A 203 -2.19 0.16 6.16
C ASN A 203 -3.07 -1.02 6.57
N THR A 204 -4.38 -0.85 6.65
CA THR A 204 -5.28 -1.96 7.00
C THR A 204 -5.28 -3.03 5.91
N VAL A 205 -5.35 -2.64 4.62
CA VAL A 205 -5.20 -3.62 3.52
C VAL A 205 -3.84 -4.28 3.55
N SER A 206 -2.78 -3.50 3.76
CA SER A 206 -1.40 -4.03 3.76
C SER A 206 -1.17 -4.99 4.95
N THR A 207 -1.81 -4.75 6.09
CA THR A 207 -1.68 -5.57 7.30
C THR A 207 -2.46 -6.88 7.19
N TYR A 208 -3.74 -6.82 6.87
CA TYR A 208 -4.61 -8.00 6.89
C TYR A 208 -4.69 -8.73 5.55
N GLY A 209 -4.24 -8.09 4.46
CA GLY A 209 -4.38 -8.62 3.11
C GLY A 209 -5.84 -8.72 2.67
N ASN A 210 -6.10 -9.67 1.78
CA ASN A 210 -7.41 -9.96 1.19
C ASN A 210 -8.03 -8.68 0.60
N MET A 211 -9.35 -8.54 0.75
CA MET A 211 -10.10 -7.38 0.33
C MET A 211 -10.85 -6.80 1.51
N ILE A 212 -11.09 -5.49 1.47
CA ILE A 212 -11.85 -4.78 2.49
C ILE A 212 -12.94 -3.96 1.82
N LYS A 213 -14.11 -3.93 2.45
CA LYS A 213 -15.16 -2.96 2.19
C LYS A 213 -15.08 -1.89 3.27
N PHE A 214 -15.00 -0.63 2.87
CA PHE A 214 -15.00 0.51 3.78
C PHE A 214 -16.20 1.40 3.49
N LYS A 215 -16.97 1.78 4.51
CA LYS A 215 -18.06 2.75 4.40
C LYS A 215 -18.19 3.56 5.69
N SER A 216 -18.02 4.87 5.60
CA SER A 216 -18.19 5.80 6.73
C SER A 216 -17.47 5.37 8.02
N GLY A 217 -16.21 4.94 7.91
CA GLY A 217 -15.40 4.48 9.04
C GLY A 217 -15.56 3.01 9.43
N ASN A 218 -16.59 2.33 8.91
CA ASN A 218 -16.77 0.90 9.14
C ASN A 218 -15.99 0.09 8.11
N LEU A 219 -15.17 -0.84 8.61
CA LEU A 219 -14.35 -1.72 7.79
C LEU A 219 -14.84 -3.16 7.92
N THR A 220 -15.03 -3.83 6.78
CA THR A 220 -15.42 -5.24 6.72
C THR A 220 -14.40 -5.99 5.87
N ARG A 221 -13.78 -7.03 6.45
CA ARG A 221 -12.88 -7.94 5.72
C ARG A 221 -13.72 -8.85 4.83
N LEU A 222 -13.36 -8.94 3.55
CA LEU A 222 -13.98 -9.82 2.57
C LEU A 222 -12.98 -10.90 2.20
N LYS A 223 -13.38 -12.16 2.38
CA LYS A 223 -12.62 -13.29 1.84
C LYS A 223 -12.92 -13.43 0.36
N THR A 224 -11.88 -13.43 -0.47
CA THR A 224 -12.03 -13.71 -1.90
C THR A 224 -12.20 -15.22 -2.12
N ASN A 225 -13.15 -15.59 -2.97
CA ASN A 225 -13.40 -16.99 -3.36
C ASN A 225 -13.00 -17.27 -4.80
N MET A 226 -12.30 -16.34 -5.46
CA MET A 226 -11.81 -16.50 -6.83
C MET A 226 -10.42 -15.89 -7.00
N PRO A 227 -9.55 -16.49 -7.83
CA PRO A 227 -8.30 -15.86 -8.22
C PRO A 227 -8.64 -14.67 -9.13
N LEU A 228 -8.12 -13.48 -8.80
CA LEU A 228 -8.23 -12.29 -9.64
C LEU A 228 -6.83 -11.85 -10.03
N LYS A 229 -6.60 -11.67 -11.33
CA LYS A 229 -5.35 -11.13 -11.88
C LYS A 229 -5.63 -9.83 -12.59
N MET A 230 -4.75 -8.87 -12.40
CA MET A 230 -4.82 -7.59 -13.06
C MET A 230 -3.46 -7.19 -13.60
N LEU A 231 -3.48 -6.47 -14.72
CA LEU A 231 -2.37 -5.68 -15.19
C LEU A 231 -2.51 -4.27 -14.59
N ILE A 232 -1.52 -3.87 -13.81
CA ILE A 232 -1.42 -2.54 -13.23
C ILE A 232 -0.50 -1.71 -14.13
N THR A 233 -1.06 -0.67 -14.75
CA THR A 233 -0.33 0.22 -15.64
C THR A 233 -0.07 1.55 -14.95
N ASN A 234 1.17 1.79 -14.54
CA ASN A 234 1.62 3.09 -14.03
C ASN A 234 1.89 4.03 -15.21
N THR A 235 1.09 5.09 -15.29
CA THR A 235 1.20 6.10 -16.35
C THR A 235 2.46 6.97 -16.22
N LYS A 236 3.17 6.91 -15.08
CA LYS A 236 4.31 7.77 -14.72
C LYS A 236 3.99 9.27 -14.68
N VAL A 237 2.71 9.62 -14.79
CA VAL A 237 2.23 11.00 -14.63
C VAL A 237 2.00 11.27 -13.16
N GLY A 238 2.78 12.21 -12.61
CA GLY A 238 2.62 12.71 -11.25
C GLY A 238 1.26 13.39 -11.05
N ARG A 239 0.75 13.37 -9.82
CA ARG A 239 -0.60 13.87 -9.50
C ARG A 239 -0.63 14.62 -8.18
N ASN A 240 -1.58 15.55 -8.06
CA ASN A 240 -1.91 16.19 -6.80
C ASN A 240 -3.24 15.64 -6.27
N THR A 241 -3.16 14.61 -5.41
CA THR A 241 -4.33 13.96 -4.81
C THR A 241 -5.25 14.97 -4.10
N LYS A 242 -4.68 15.94 -3.37
CA LYS A 242 -5.47 16.96 -2.65
C LYS A 242 -6.28 17.82 -3.62
N ALA A 243 -5.68 18.22 -4.74
CA ALA A 243 -6.36 19.02 -5.76
C ALA A 243 -7.50 18.23 -6.43
N LEU A 244 -7.29 16.94 -6.72
CA LEU A 244 -8.33 16.08 -7.32
C LEU A 244 -9.53 15.91 -6.38
N VAL A 245 -9.29 15.62 -5.09
CA VAL A 245 -10.35 15.50 -4.07
C VAL A 245 -11.09 16.83 -3.90
N ALA A 246 -10.37 17.96 -3.88
CA ALA A 246 -10.97 19.28 -3.81
C ALA A 246 -11.84 19.58 -5.04
N GLY A 247 -11.39 19.18 -6.24
CA GLY A 247 -12.15 19.35 -7.49
C GLY A 247 -13.47 18.56 -7.50
N VAL A 248 -13.47 17.32 -6.99
CA VAL A 248 -14.71 16.53 -6.83
C VAL A 248 -15.66 17.20 -5.83
N SER A 249 -15.12 17.71 -4.72
CA SER A 249 -15.91 18.42 -3.71
C SER A 249 -16.53 19.70 -4.28
N GLU A 250 -15.77 20.49 -5.03
CA GLU A 250 -16.26 21.70 -5.70
C GLU A 250 -17.35 21.37 -6.74
N ARG A 251 -17.14 20.32 -7.55
CA ARG A 251 -18.15 19.85 -8.51
C ARG A 251 -19.43 19.39 -7.82
N THR A 252 -19.31 18.74 -6.67
CA THR A 252 -20.45 18.33 -5.82
C THR A 252 -21.25 19.54 -5.34
N LEU A 253 -20.58 20.62 -4.92
CA LEU A 253 -21.25 21.85 -4.52
C LEU A 253 -21.94 22.56 -5.70
N LYS A 254 -21.33 22.54 -6.90
CA LYS A 254 -21.90 23.16 -8.11
C LYS A 254 -23.09 22.38 -8.67
N HIS A 255 -23.04 21.05 -8.60
CA HIS A 255 -24.04 20.16 -9.22
C HIS A 255 -24.51 19.08 -8.23
N PRO A 256 -25.17 19.45 -7.12
CA PRO A 256 -25.45 18.54 -6.00
C PRO A 256 -26.32 17.35 -6.39
N THR A 257 -27.40 17.57 -7.13
CA THR A 257 -28.32 16.49 -7.54
C THR A 257 -27.65 15.49 -8.49
N ALA A 258 -26.91 15.98 -9.49
CA ALA A 258 -26.23 15.11 -10.45
C ALA A 258 -25.12 14.30 -9.77
N MET A 259 -24.30 14.95 -8.93
CA MET A 259 -23.22 14.26 -8.22
C MET A 259 -23.74 13.28 -7.18
N ALA A 260 -24.88 13.56 -6.52
CA ALA A 260 -25.54 12.60 -5.65
C ALA A 260 -25.91 11.31 -6.42
N SER A 261 -26.50 11.42 -7.61
CA SER A 261 -26.80 10.25 -8.46
C SER A 261 -25.53 9.48 -8.86
N VAL A 262 -24.44 10.19 -9.18
CA VAL A 262 -23.14 9.56 -9.47
C VAL A 262 -22.63 8.78 -8.25
N PHE A 263 -22.66 9.35 -7.05
CA PHE A 263 -22.21 8.67 -5.83
C PHE A 263 -23.08 7.47 -5.45
N THR A 264 -24.40 7.55 -5.67
CA THR A 264 -25.31 6.41 -5.50
C THR A 264 -24.96 5.29 -6.47
N ALA A 265 -24.69 5.60 -7.74
CA ALA A 265 -24.29 4.59 -8.72
C ALA A 265 -22.97 3.91 -8.32
N VAL A 266 -21.97 4.67 -7.86
CA VAL A 266 -20.70 4.11 -7.36
C VAL A 266 -20.89 3.26 -6.09
N ASP A 267 -21.80 3.65 -5.17
CA ASP A 267 -22.12 2.85 -3.98
C ASP A 267 -22.74 1.49 -4.34
N SER A 268 -23.64 1.49 -5.33
CA SER A 268 -24.23 0.26 -5.89
C SER A 268 -23.16 -0.63 -6.52
N ILE A 269 -22.31 -0.07 -7.40
CA ILE A 269 -21.19 -0.81 -8.03
C ILE A 269 -20.29 -1.41 -6.95
N SER A 270 -19.92 -0.63 -5.93
CA SER A 270 -19.03 -1.09 -4.85
C SER A 270 -19.65 -2.24 -4.05
N SER A 271 -20.97 -2.22 -3.85
CA SER A 271 -21.68 -3.29 -3.16
C SER A 271 -21.83 -4.54 -4.03
N GLU A 272 -22.02 -4.38 -5.34
CA GLU A 272 -22.10 -5.49 -6.29
C GLU A 272 -20.73 -6.16 -6.48
N VAL A 273 -19.66 -5.38 -6.63
CA VAL A 273 -18.27 -5.89 -6.66
C VAL A 273 -17.97 -6.74 -5.42
N ALA A 274 -18.30 -6.24 -4.22
CA ALA A 274 -18.11 -6.99 -2.99
C ALA A 274 -18.90 -8.32 -2.99
N THR A 275 -20.13 -8.31 -3.49
CA THR A 275 -21.00 -9.50 -3.57
C THR A 275 -20.43 -10.53 -4.55
N ILE A 276 -19.98 -10.10 -5.74
CA ILE A 276 -19.39 -10.96 -6.76
C ILE A 276 -18.14 -11.66 -6.19
N ILE A 277 -17.25 -10.91 -5.55
CA ILE A 277 -15.98 -11.43 -5.00
C ILE A 277 -16.20 -12.47 -3.90
N GLN A 278 -17.22 -12.25 -3.05
CA GLN A 278 -17.54 -13.18 -1.95
C GLN A 278 -18.35 -14.39 -2.41
N SER A 279 -18.98 -14.34 -3.59
CA SER A 279 -19.78 -15.47 -4.06
C SER A 279 -18.90 -16.69 -4.37
N PRO A 280 -19.31 -17.91 -3.98
CA PRO A 280 -18.53 -19.13 -4.21
C PRO A 280 -18.42 -19.44 -5.71
N VAL A 281 -17.30 -20.00 -6.13
CA VAL A 281 -17.05 -20.44 -7.51
C VAL A 281 -17.16 -21.97 -7.55
N SER A 282 -17.95 -22.50 -8.48
CA SER A 282 -18.11 -23.94 -8.67
C SER A 282 -17.16 -24.52 -9.72
N ASP A 283 -16.88 -23.76 -10.78
CA ASP A 283 -16.16 -24.21 -11.99
C ASP A 283 -15.63 -23.01 -12.79
N ASP A 284 -14.87 -23.29 -13.85
CA ASP A 284 -14.25 -22.28 -14.73
C ASP A 284 -15.28 -21.41 -15.49
N LEU A 285 -16.48 -21.93 -15.76
CA LEU A 285 -17.54 -21.15 -16.40
C LEU A 285 -18.07 -20.09 -15.44
N ALA A 286 -18.28 -20.46 -14.17
CA ALA A 286 -18.67 -19.54 -13.11
C ALA A 286 -17.59 -18.47 -12.83
N ILE A 287 -16.31 -18.77 -13.05
CA ILE A 287 -15.24 -17.75 -13.02
C ILE A 287 -15.44 -16.76 -14.16
N THR A 288 -15.60 -17.25 -15.38
CA THR A 288 -15.73 -16.44 -16.59
C THR A 288 -16.92 -15.47 -16.48
N GLU A 289 -18.10 -15.96 -16.08
CA GLU A 289 -19.29 -15.11 -15.91
C GLU A 289 -19.11 -14.01 -14.85
N LYS A 290 -18.34 -14.28 -13.79
CA LYS A 290 -18.04 -13.28 -12.75
C LYS A 290 -17.01 -12.27 -13.23
N GLU A 291 -16.00 -12.71 -13.98
CA GLU A 291 -15.02 -11.83 -14.60
C GLU A 291 -15.70 -10.88 -15.60
N GLU A 292 -16.65 -11.36 -16.40
CA GLU A 292 -17.46 -10.54 -17.31
C GLU A 292 -18.29 -9.48 -16.55
N LYS A 293 -19.00 -9.88 -15.49
CA LYS A 293 -19.73 -8.92 -14.64
C LYS A 293 -18.81 -7.89 -13.99
N LEU A 294 -17.64 -8.32 -13.50
CA LEU A 294 -16.66 -7.42 -12.92
C LEU A 294 -16.10 -6.44 -13.96
N ALA A 295 -15.86 -6.92 -15.19
CA ALA A 295 -15.41 -6.11 -16.32
C ALA A 295 -16.40 -5.00 -16.65
N GLU A 296 -17.70 -5.32 -16.75
CA GLU A 296 -18.77 -4.34 -16.97
C GLU A 296 -18.83 -3.30 -15.86
N LEU A 297 -18.77 -3.72 -14.59
CA LEU A 297 -18.76 -2.81 -13.44
C LEU A 297 -17.53 -1.91 -13.43
N MET A 298 -16.37 -2.40 -13.87
CA MET A 298 -15.15 -1.59 -14.01
C MET A 298 -15.33 -0.50 -15.07
N GLU A 299 -15.93 -0.82 -16.21
CA GLU A 299 -16.20 0.15 -17.28
C GLU A 299 -17.21 1.22 -16.84
N MET A 300 -18.31 0.80 -16.19
CA MET A 300 -19.28 1.73 -15.63
C MET A 300 -18.64 2.67 -14.61
N ASN A 301 -17.82 2.13 -13.70
CA ASN A 301 -17.13 2.94 -12.70
C ASN A 301 -16.14 3.92 -13.35
N GLN A 302 -15.40 3.51 -14.38
CA GLN A 302 -14.51 4.41 -15.12
C GLN A 302 -15.29 5.57 -15.77
N GLY A 303 -16.46 5.31 -16.36
CA GLY A 303 -17.34 6.35 -16.89
C GLY A 303 -17.81 7.34 -15.80
N LEU A 304 -18.14 6.83 -14.61
CA LEU A 304 -18.50 7.67 -13.47
C LEU A 304 -17.32 8.51 -12.98
N LEU A 305 -16.12 7.94 -12.88
CA LEU A 305 -14.89 8.66 -12.51
C LEU A 305 -14.53 9.74 -13.54
N LEU A 306 -14.73 9.49 -14.83
CA LEU A 306 -14.62 10.50 -15.87
C LEU A 306 -15.63 11.64 -15.64
N SER A 307 -16.88 11.32 -15.30
CA SER A 307 -17.91 12.33 -15.01
C SER A 307 -17.63 13.15 -13.74
N MET A 308 -16.92 12.58 -12.76
CA MET A 308 -16.39 13.30 -11.59
C MET A 308 -15.25 14.25 -11.96
N GLY A 309 -14.64 14.11 -13.14
CA GLY A 309 -13.55 14.97 -13.62
C GLY A 309 -12.17 14.56 -13.13
N VAL A 310 -11.98 13.29 -12.76
CA VAL A 310 -10.70 12.79 -12.20
C VAL A 310 -9.90 11.94 -13.19
N SER A 311 -10.35 11.79 -14.44
CA SER A 311 -9.54 11.13 -15.48
C SER A 311 -8.42 12.04 -16.01
N HIS A 312 -7.60 11.50 -16.91
CA HIS A 312 -6.46 12.19 -17.52
C HIS A 312 -6.14 11.60 -18.90
N ALA A 313 -5.51 12.38 -19.79
CA ALA A 313 -5.17 11.92 -21.13
C ALA A 313 -4.33 10.62 -21.15
N SER A 314 -3.42 10.45 -20.18
CA SER A 314 -2.63 9.22 -20.02
C SER A 314 -3.48 8.02 -19.58
N ILE A 315 -4.46 8.23 -18.69
CA ILE A 315 -5.42 7.19 -18.30
C ILE A 315 -6.20 6.76 -19.54
N GLU A 316 -6.76 7.72 -20.29
CA GLU A 316 -7.53 7.45 -21.51
C GLU A 316 -6.69 6.78 -22.61
N ALA A 317 -5.37 7.01 -22.64
CA ALA A 317 -4.47 6.32 -23.55
C ALA A 317 -4.27 4.84 -23.17
N VAL A 318 -4.16 4.54 -21.87
CA VAL A 318 -4.14 3.15 -21.37
C VAL A 318 -5.45 2.45 -21.74
N LEU A 319 -6.60 3.05 -21.40
CA LEU A 319 -7.92 2.48 -21.70
C LEU A 319 -8.10 2.18 -23.19
N ARG A 320 -7.72 3.12 -24.07
CA ARG A 320 -7.77 2.92 -25.52
C ARG A 320 -6.86 1.80 -26.01
N THR A 321 -5.71 1.60 -25.36
CA THR A 321 -4.75 0.56 -25.73
C THR A 321 -5.27 -0.83 -25.32
N THR A 322 -5.75 -0.98 -24.08
CA THR A 322 -6.29 -2.25 -23.57
C THR A 322 -7.60 -2.65 -24.25
N LEU A 323 -8.41 -1.67 -24.68
CA LEU A 323 -9.66 -1.92 -25.41
C LEU A 323 -9.43 -2.63 -26.75
N LYS A 324 -8.28 -2.43 -27.41
CA LYS A 324 -7.93 -3.16 -28.66
C LYS A 324 -7.93 -4.69 -28.46
N TYR A 325 -7.66 -5.11 -27.23
CA TYR A 325 -7.60 -6.51 -26.79
C TYR A 325 -8.86 -6.95 -26.05
N LYS A 326 -9.92 -6.11 -26.05
CA LYS A 326 -11.19 -6.32 -25.32
C LYS A 326 -10.99 -6.49 -23.81
N LEU A 327 -10.01 -5.79 -23.23
CA LEU A 327 -9.75 -5.82 -21.80
C LEU A 327 -10.31 -4.56 -21.13
N SER A 328 -11.20 -4.78 -20.17
CA SER A 328 -11.82 -3.72 -19.39
C SER A 328 -10.85 -3.15 -18.36
N SER A 329 -10.80 -1.82 -18.30
CA SER A 329 -9.82 -1.09 -17.52
C SER A 329 -10.43 0.13 -16.84
N LYS A 330 -9.87 0.53 -15.71
CA LYS A 330 -10.26 1.72 -14.96
C LYS A 330 -9.09 2.30 -14.18
N LEU A 331 -9.11 3.60 -13.92
CA LEU A 331 -8.14 4.21 -13.01
C LEU A 331 -8.27 3.63 -11.59
N THR A 332 -7.23 3.77 -10.77
CA THR A 332 -7.31 3.44 -9.34
C THR A 332 -6.71 4.54 -8.45
N GLY A 333 -7.35 4.77 -7.31
CA GLY A 333 -7.02 5.86 -6.41
C GLY A 333 -7.50 7.22 -6.94
N ALA A 334 -6.67 8.25 -6.75
CA ALA A 334 -7.08 9.64 -7.00
C ALA A 334 -7.37 10.00 -8.46
N GLY A 335 -6.88 9.25 -9.44
CA GLY A 335 -6.93 9.66 -10.85
C GLY A 335 -5.89 10.74 -11.21
N GLY A 336 -6.12 11.49 -12.29
CA GLY A 336 -5.24 12.56 -12.77
C GLY A 336 -3.89 12.08 -13.32
N GLY A 337 -3.76 10.79 -13.63
CA GLY A 337 -2.48 10.10 -13.85
C GLY A 337 -2.41 8.86 -12.96
N GLY A 338 -1.25 8.59 -12.37
CA GLY A 338 -1.07 7.43 -11.48
C GLY A 338 -1.27 6.09 -12.20
N CYS A 339 -1.94 5.14 -11.54
CA CYS A 339 -2.14 3.79 -12.07
C CYS A 339 -3.55 3.54 -12.63
N VAL A 340 -3.59 2.65 -13.62
CA VAL A 340 -4.80 2.07 -14.23
C VAL A 340 -4.77 0.57 -13.99
N LEU A 341 -5.93 0.00 -13.64
CA LEU A 341 -6.16 -1.43 -13.48
C LEU A 341 -6.80 -1.97 -14.74
N THR A 342 -6.29 -3.09 -15.23
CA THR A 342 -6.86 -3.84 -16.35
C THR A 342 -7.14 -5.26 -15.87
N LEU A 343 -8.40 -5.70 -15.94
CA LEU A 343 -8.76 -7.07 -15.58
C LEU A 343 -8.15 -8.03 -16.59
N LEU A 344 -7.51 -9.09 -16.10
CA LEU A 344 -6.99 -10.18 -16.93
C LEU A 344 -7.85 -11.42 -16.68
N PRO A 345 -8.78 -11.78 -17.59
CA PRO A 345 -9.57 -12.99 -17.47
C PRO A 345 -8.71 -14.24 -17.32
N THR A 346 -9.18 -15.21 -16.54
CA THR A 346 -8.43 -16.43 -16.23
C THR A 346 -8.07 -17.23 -17.49
N LEU A 347 -8.94 -17.23 -18.50
CA LEU A 347 -8.75 -17.93 -19.77
C LEU A 347 -7.98 -17.11 -20.83
N LEU A 348 -7.50 -15.91 -20.48
CA LEU A 348 -6.76 -15.06 -21.41
C LEU A 348 -5.39 -15.70 -21.74
N SER A 349 -5.08 -15.78 -23.04
CA SER A 349 -3.79 -16.31 -23.51
C SER A 349 -2.62 -15.42 -23.05
N GLY A 350 -1.54 -16.05 -22.58
CA GLY A 350 -0.30 -15.34 -22.20
C GLY A 350 0.29 -14.50 -23.35
N ILE A 351 0.12 -14.94 -24.60
CA ILE A 351 0.58 -14.17 -25.78
C ILE A 351 -0.14 -12.82 -25.86
N VAL A 352 -1.43 -12.77 -25.53
CA VAL A 352 -2.20 -11.52 -25.52
C VAL A 352 -1.74 -10.62 -24.38
N VAL A 353 -1.43 -11.18 -23.21
CA VAL A 353 -0.89 -10.43 -22.07
C VAL A 353 0.45 -9.78 -22.46
N ASP A 354 1.35 -10.53 -23.08
CA ASP A 354 2.66 -10.02 -23.52
C ASP A 354 2.52 -8.91 -24.57
N GLN A 355 1.59 -9.05 -25.52
CA GLN A 355 1.30 -8.03 -26.54
C GLN A 355 0.75 -6.73 -25.93
N VAL A 356 -0.19 -6.84 -24.99
CA VAL A 356 -0.77 -5.67 -24.29
C VAL A 356 0.32 -4.92 -23.52
N ILE A 357 1.19 -5.65 -22.81
CA ILE A 357 2.31 -5.07 -22.07
C ILE A 357 3.25 -4.33 -23.02
N ALA A 358 3.67 -4.97 -24.11
CA ALA A 358 4.57 -4.36 -25.09
C ALA A 358 3.99 -3.07 -25.70
N ASP A 359 2.70 -3.06 -26.03
CA ASP A 359 2.02 -1.87 -26.57
C ASP A 359 1.97 -0.72 -25.54
N LEU A 360 1.69 -1.03 -24.28
CA LEU A 360 1.65 -0.04 -23.20
C LEU A 360 3.05 0.50 -22.87
N GLU A 361 4.07 -0.34 -22.85
CA GLU A 361 5.47 0.05 -22.64
C GLU A 361 6.01 0.90 -23.79
N THR A 362 5.62 0.60 -25.03
CA THR A 362 5.91 1.46 -26.20
C THR A 362 5.31 2.86 -26.04
N CYS A 363 4.19 2.99 -25.32
CA CYS A 363 3.60 4.29 -24.96
C CYS A 363 4.32 4.98 -23.78
N GLY A 364 5.39 4.40 -23.26
CA GLY A 364 6.20 4.94 -22.15
C GLY A 364 5.68 4.60 -20.75
N PHE A 365 4.62 3.79 -20.63
CA PHE A 365 4.07 3.37 -19.35
C PHE A 365 4.94 2.28 -18.69
N GLN A 366 4.64 1.97 -17.43
CA GLN A 366 5.23 0.83 -16.72
C GLN A 366 4.12 -0.15 -16.38
N CYS A 367 4.32 -1.41 -16.71
CA CYS A 367 3.36 -2.48 -16.52
C CYS A 367 3.80 -3.42 -15.40
N LEU A 368 2.88 -3.78 -14.51
CA LEU A 368 3.11 -4.70 -13.40
C LEU A 368 1.96 -5.71 -13.37
N LEU A 369 2.28 -7.00 -13.44
CA LEU A 369 1.29 -8.06 -13.25
C LEU A 369 1.10 -8.30 -11.75
N ALA A 370 -0.15 -8.38 -11.32
CA ALA A 370 -0.46 -8.66 -9.92
C ALA A 370 -1.71 -9.53 -9.75
N GLY A 371 -1.61 -10.51 -8.86
CA GLY A 371 -2.74 -11.16 -8.21
C GLY A 371 -3.37 -10.26 -7.15
N ILE A 372 -4.70 -10.34 -7.02
CA ILE A 372 -5.51 -9.47 -6.18
C ILE A 372 -6.12 -10.26 -5.03
N GLY A 373 -6.03 -9.73 -3.81
CA GLY A 373 -6.61 -10.32 -2.60
C GLY A 373 -5.73 -11.40 -1.96
N GLY A 374 -4.40 -11.26 -2.04
CA GLY A 374 -3.43 -12.16 -1.41
C GLY A 374 -3.30 -11.99 0.11
N ASN A 375 -2.31 -12.63 0.70
CA ASN A 375 -2.00 -12.49 2.13
C ASN A 375 -1.54 -11.08 2.49
N GLY A 376 -1.74 -10.70 3.75
CA GLY A 376 -1.29 -9.43 4.32
C GLY A 376 0.18 -9.46 4.73
N ALA A 377 0.46 -8.87 5.89
CA ALA A 377 1.80 -8.84 6.44
C ALA A 377 2.29 -10.24 6.81
N GLU A 378 3.49 -10.58 6.37
CA GLU A 378 4.14 -11.86 6.64
C GLU A 378 5.58 -11.64 7.10
N ILE A 379 6.06 -12.51 7.97
CA ILE A 379 7.44 -12.53 8.44
C ILE A 379 8.09 -13.88 8.18
N SER A 380 9.41 -13.90 8.15
CA SER A 380 10.22 -15.08 7.98
C SER A 380 11.51 -14.89 8.77
N PHE A 381 11.93 -15.94 9.46
CA PHE A 381 13.23 -15.98 10.13
C PHE A 381 14.19 -16.73 9.22
N SER A 382 15.30 -16.09 8.83
CA SER A 382 16.38 -16.85 8.23
C SER A 382 17.00 -17.70 9.33
N GLY A 383 16.83 -19.02 9.24
CA GLY A 383 17.49 -19.95 10.15
C GLY A 383 18.99 -19.67 10.13
N THR A 384 19.58 -19.44 11.31
CA THR A 384 21.00 -19.62 11.51
C THR A 384 21.28 -21.11 11.29
N SER A 385 21.60 -21.49 10.05
CA SER A 385 22.26 -22.75 9.75
C SER A 385 23.68 -22.72 10.26
#